data_AF-A0A949ZZY5-F1
#
_entry.id   AF-A0A949ZZY5-F1
#
_cell.length_a   1.000
_cell.length_b   1.000
_cell.length_c   1.000
_cell.angle_alpha   90.00
_cell.angle_beta   90.00
_cell.angle_gamma   90.00
#
_symmetry.space_group_name_H-M   'P 1'
#
loop_
_entity.id
_entity.type
_entity.pdbx_description
1 polymer ?
#
loop_
_entity_poly.entity_id
_entity_poly.type
_entity_poly.pdbx_seq_one_letter_code
_entity_poly.pdbx_strand_id
1 'polypeptide(L)'
;MSELLAIGVSHKTAPVEVRERVALPDARGAEFVRDLRGTGEVHEAVAISTCNRTELYVVVGNPVEAESRALAMLASQAGIRPTELAPSIYSLRNCDAARHLYRVTSGLDSMIVGEAEIQGQIKRSYEVAIAGETAGPLTNHLFKAALATGKRVRSETAIGERQLSLPAVAVALARERLGSLDGRSVVVVGTGETGELAARALADSGVHTVFVASRRRDRAISLARRYGGESVNFDELPQALERADMLVAATASPHLLLEARELSEVMGMRGGRPLLLIDLAVPRDIDASCGEIDGVSLYD
;
A
#
# COMPACT_ATOMS: atom_id res chain seq x y z
N MET A 1 18.63 3.23 -30.14
CA MET A 1 19.17 2.28 -29.13
C MET A 1 18.12 2.21 -28.06
N SER A 2 17.64 1.03 -27.68
CA SER A 2 16.59 0.94 -26.66
C SER A 2 17.19 1.19 -25.28
N GLU A 3 16.56 2.05 -24.49
CA GLU A 3 16.96 2.39 -23.13
C GLU A 3 15.93 1.91 -22.11
N LEU A 4 16.39 1.56 -20.92
CA LEU A 4 15.51 1.30 -19.78
C LEU A 4 15.26 2.60 -19.04
N LEU A 5 14.00 2.91 -18.76
CA LEU A 5 13.57 4.09 -18.04
C LEU A 5 12.64 3.67 -16.90
N ALA A 6 12.92 4.16 -15.69
CA ALA A 6 12.04 4.05 -14.54
C ALA A 6 11.51 5.43 -14.19
N ILE A 7 10.19 5.60 -14.23
CA ILE A 7 9.50 6.85 -13.88
C ILE A 7 8.60 6.55 -12.71
N GLY A 8 8.67 7.32 -11.65
CA GLY A 8 7.82 7.02 -10.51
C GLY A 8 7.66 8.15 -9.50
N VAL A 9 6.70 7.90 -8.61
CA VAL A 9 6.45 8.67 -7.39
C VAL A 9 6.61 7.71 -6.22
N SER A 10 7.18 8.17 -5.11
CA SER A 10 7.30 7.38 -3.88
C SER A 10 7.03 8.23 -2.65
N HIS A 11 6.89 7.58 -1.50
CA HIS A 11 6.80 8.24 -0.18
C HIS A 11 7.96 9.20 0.12
N LYS A 12 9.10 9.08 -0.58
CA LYS A 12 10.25 10.00 -0.45
C LYS A 12 10.10 11.29 -1.25
N THR A 13 9.30 11.26 -2.31
CA THR A 13 9.20 12.35 -3.28
C THR A 13 7.83 13.03 -3.26
N ALA A 14 6.81 12.39 -2.70
CA ALA A 14 5.47 12.94 -2.66
C ALA A 14 4.70 12.56 -1.39
N PRO A 15 3.83 13.46 -0.90
CA PRO A 15 2.94 13.16 0.20
C PRO A 15 1.83 12.18 -0.24
N VAL A 16 1.07 11.65 0.71
CA VAL A 16 0.07 10.60 0.47
C VAL A 16 -1.02 11.04 -0.52
N GLU A 17 -1.45 12.31 -0.45
CA GLU A 17 -2.51 12.88 -1.30
C GLU A 17 -2.15 12.82 -2.79
N VAL A 18 -0.87 13.01 -3.11
CA VAL A 18 -0.39 12.90 -4.49
C VAL A 18 -0.28 11.43 -4.89
N ARG A 19 0.25 10.57 -4.00
CA ARG A 19 0.42 9.14 -4.26
C ARG A 19 -0.88 8.42 -4.54
N GLU A 20 -1.94 8.73 -3.80
CA GLU A 20 -3.27 8.14 -4.00
C GLU A 20 -3.83 8.44 -5.38
N ARG A 21 -3.65 9.66 -5.87
CA ARG A 21 -4.16 10.10 -7.16
C ARG A 21 -3.44 9.45 -8.33
N VAL A 22 -2.14 9.16 -8.17
CA VAL A 22 -1.35 8.48 -9.19
C VAL A 22 -1.35 6.95 -9.04
N ALA A 23 -1.98 6.40 -8.00
CA ALA A 23 -2.02 4.96 -7.77
C ALA A 23 -2.58 4.20 -8.97
N LEU A 24 -1.96 3.06 -9.29
CA LEU A 24 -2.31 2.19 -10.41
C LEU A 24 -2.60 0.76 -9.90
N PRO A 25 -3.78 0.51 -9.29
CA PRO A 25 -4.19 -0.84 -8.91
C PRO A 25 -4.10 -1.81 -10.09
N ASP A 26 -3.84 -3.10 -9.86
CA ASP A 26 -3.46 -4.09 -10.90
C ASP A 26 -4.24 -3.97 -12.23
N ALA A 27 -5.57 -3.93 -12.20
CA ALA A 27 -6.40 -3.82 -13.40
C ALA A 27 -6.17 -2.51 -14.17
N ARG A 28 -6.05 -1.39 -13.43
CA ARG A 28 -5.80 -0.06 -13.99
C ARG A 28 -4.35 0.08 -14.46
N GLY A 29 -3.40 -0.47 -13.71
CA GLY A 29 -1.99 -0.53 -14.10
C GLY A 29 -1.81 -1.27 -15.42
N ALA A 30 -2.48 -2.41 -15.60
CA ALA A 30 -2.46 -3.18 -16.84
C ALA A 30 -3.05 -2.42 -18.04
N GLU A 31 -4.11 -1.64 -17.83
CA GLU A 31 -4.66 -0.74 -18.86
C GLU A 31 -3.70 0.39 -19.19
N PHE A 32 -3.17 1.06 -18.17
CA PHE A 32 -2.26 2.19 -18.31
C PHE A 32 -1.02 1.84 -19.13
N VAL A 33 -0.36 0.71 -18.85
CA VAL A 33 0.83 0.29 -19.61
C VAL A 33 0.50 -0.13 -21.05
N ARG A 34 -0.71 -0.64 -21.31
CA ARG A 34 -1.16 -0.94 -22.68
C ARG A 34 -1.36 0.36 -23.47
N ASP A 35 -2.02 1.34 -22.89
CA ASP A 35 -2.21 2.66 -23.51
C ASP A 35 -0.87 3.35 -23.77
N LEU A 36 0.05 3.26 -22.81
CA LEU A 36 1.39 3.84 -22.93
C LEU A 36 2.18 3.18 -24.07
N ARG A 37 2.10 1.85 -24.23
CA ARG A 37 2.69 1.14 -25.38
C ARG A 37 2.02 1.52 -26.71
N GLY A 38 0.72 1.78 -26.70
CA GLY A 38 -0.03 2.24 -27.87
C GLY A 38 0.47 3.56 -28.46
N THR A 39 1.27 4.34 -27.73
CA THR A 39 1.89 5.58 -28.22
C THR A 39 3.02 5.36 -29.23
N GLY A 40 3.58 4.15 -29.31
CA GLY A 40 4.69 3.79 -30.21
C GLY A 40 6.10 4.05 -29.64
N GLU A 41 6.22 4.83 -28.57
CA GLU A 41 7.51 5.15 -27.91
C GLU A 41 8.01 4.04 -26.98
N VAL A 42 7.08 3.19 -26.50
CA VAL A 42 7.33 2.20 -25.46
C VAL A 42 7.18 0.78 -26.02
N HIS A 43 8.27 0.01 -25.97
CA HIS A 43 8.32 -1.35 -26.48
C HIS A 43 7.87 -2.37 -25.42
N GLU A 44 8.34 -2.20 -24.19
CA GLU A 44 8.02 -3.03 -23.03
C GLU A 44 7.65 -2.14 -21.85
N ALA A 45 6.73 -2.56 -21.01
CA ALA A 45 6.25 -1.78 -19.87
C ALA A 45 5.79 -2.68 -18.73
N VAL A 46 6.15 -2.31 -17.50
CA VAL A 46 5.65 -2.91 -16.25
C VAL A 46 5.28 -1.77 -15.31
N ALA A 47 4.06 -1.78 -14.78
CA ALA A 47 3.62 -0.86 -13.73
C ALA A 47 3.70 -1.55 -12.37
N ILE A 48 4.34 -0.89 -11.42
CA ILE A 48 4.38 -1.29 -10.01
C ILE A 48 3.57 -0.26 -9.24
N SER A 49 2.53 -0.69 -8.54
CA SER A 49 1.79 0.18 -7.63
C SER A 49 1.63 -0.50 -6.28
N THR A 50 2.02 0.22 -5.24
CA THR A 50 1.92 -0.21 -3.85
C THR A 50 1.39 0.98 -3.04
N CYS A 51 1.21 0.81 -1.73
CA CYS A 51 0.92 1.96 -0.87
C CYS A 51 1.99 3.05 -0.95
N ASN A 52 3.26 2.68 -1.08
CA ASN A 52 4.39 3.59 -0.93
C ASN A 52 5.01 4.11 -2.24
N ARG A 53 4.55 3.63 -3.39
CA ARG A 53 5.08 4.02 -4.70
C ARG A 53 4.14 3.66 -5.85
N THR A 54 4.23 4.45 -6.90
CA THR A 54 3.78 4.10 -8.26
C THR A 54 4.96 4.30 -9.20
N GLU A 55 5.38 3.23 -9.86
CA GLU A 55 6.54 3.22 -10.75
C GLU A 55 6.21 2.55 -12.08
N LEU A 56 6.74 3.09 -13.16
CA LEU A 56 6.67 2.54 -14.51
C LEU A 56 8.08 2.17 -14.95
N TYR A 57 8.32 0.90 -15.24
CA TYR A 57 9.57 0.42 -15.84
C TYR A 57 9.30 0.16 -17.31
N VAL A 58 9.90 0.99 -18.17
CA VAL A 58 9.63 0.98 -19.61
C VAL A 58 10.91 0.86 -20.42
N VAL A 59 10.82 0.18 -21.56
CA VAL A 59 11.89 0.08 -22.56
C VAL A 59 11.50 0.93 -23.75
N VAL A 60 12.35 1.90 -24.10
CA VAL A 60 11.96 3.01 -24.97
C VAL A 60 13.03 3.31 -26.00
N GLY A 61 12.62 3.85 -27.15
CA GLY A 61 13.54 4.35 -28.17
C GLY A 61 14.05 5.77 -27.86
N ASN A 62 13.16 6.63 -27.37
CA ASN A 62 13.46 8.00 -26.96
C ASN A 62 13.04 8.22 -25.49
N PRO A 63 13.98 8.25 -24.54
CA PRO A 63 13.64 8.37 -23.12
C PRO A 63 13.01 9.73 -22.76
N VAL A 64 13.33 10.81 -23.48
CA VAL A 64 12.78 12.15 -23.18
C VAL A 64 11.31 12.23 -23.57
N GLU A 65 10.96 11.71 -24.75
CA GLU A 65 9.57 11.68 -25.22
C GLU A 65 8.73 10.72 -24.40
N ALA A 66 9.25 9.53 -24.08
CA ALA A 66 8.57 8.57 -23.22
C ALA A 66 8.33 9.12 -21.81
N GLU A 67 9.30 9.85 -21.23
CA GLU A 67 9.16 10.50 -19.93
C GLU A 67 8.04 11.55 -19.94
N SER A 68 8.05 12.44 -20.94
CA SER A 68 7.02 13.47 -21.10
C SER A 68 5.62 12.86 -21.29
N ARG A 69 5.51 11.79 -22.09
CA ARG A 69 4.25 11.06 -22.32
C ARG A 69 3.74 10.40 -21.05
N ALA A 70 4.58 9.66 -20.34
CA ALA A 70 4.20 8.99 -19.12
C ALA A 70 3.77 9.99 -18.03
N LEU A 71 4.50 11.10 -17.89
CA LEU A 71 4.14 12.20 -16.98
C LEU A 71 2.76 12.78 -17.32
N ALA A 72 2.52 13.10 -18.59
CA ALA A 72 1.25 13.65 -19.03
C ALA A 72 0.09 12.67 -18.79
N MET A 73 0.29 11.38 -19.03
CA MET A 73 -0.71 10.34 -18.79
C MET A 73 -1.00 10.13 -17.30
N LEU A 74 0.04 10.07 -16.45
CA LEU A 74 -0.12 9.98 -14.99
C LEU A 74 -0.86 11.19 -14.44
N ALA A 75 -0.50 12.40 -14.89
CA ALA A 75 -1.15 13.64 -14.47
C ALA A 75 -2.62 13.68 -14.88
N SER A 76 -2.93 13.30 -16.13
CA SER A 76 -4.29 13.19 -16.65
C SER A 76 -5.13 12.21 -15.82
N GLN A 77 -4.60 11.03 -15.53
CA GLN A 77 -5.29 10.04 -14.71
C GLN A 77 -5.54 10.56 -13.29
N ALA A 78 -4.56 11.22 -12.69
CA ALA A 78 -4.65 11.78 -11.35
C ALA A 78 -5.54 13.04 -11.28
N GLY A 79 -5.98 13.58 -12.42
CA GLY A 79 -6.73 14.84 -12.49
C GLY A 79 -5.92 16.05 -12.02
N ILE A 80 -4.58 16.01 -12.14
CA ILE A 80 -3.67 17.12 -11.82
C ILE A 80 -3.00 17.66 -13.08
N ARG A 81 -2.49 18.89 -12.97
CA ARG A 81 -1.66 19.45 -14.03
C ARG A 81 -0.30 18.76 -14.05
N PRO A 82 0.30 18.48 -15.23
CA PRO A 82 1.64 17.92 -15.31
C PRO A 82 2.70 18.71 -14.54
N THR A 83 2.57 20.04 -14.49
CA THR A 83 3.46 20.94 -13.74
C THR A 83 3.35 20.78 -12.22
N GLU A 84 2.22 20.28 -11.73
CA GLU A 84 1.99 20.00 -10.31
C GLU A 84 2.56 18.63 -9.91
N LEU A 85 2.51 17.66 -10.82
CA LEU A 85 3.08 16.33 -10.61
C LEU A 85 4.61 16.28 -10.79
N ALA A 86 5.15 17.07 -11.73
CA ALA A 86 6.55 17.02 -12.12
C ALA A 86 7.56 17.09 -10.94
N PRO A 87 7.37 17.95 -9.91
CA PRO A 87 8.30 18.00 -8.77
C PRO A 87 8.33 16.73 -7.91
N SER A 88 7.28 15.91 -7.97
CA SER A 88 7.13 14.66 -7.21
C SER A 88 7.67 13.44 -7.95
N ILE A 89 7.97 13.58 -9.25
CA ILE A 89 8.41 12.50 -10.12
C ILE A 89 9.92 12.41 -10.10
N TYR A 90 10.43 11.17 -10.03
CA TYR A 90 11.82 10.88 -10.38
C TYR A 90 11.87 10.05 -11.65
N SER A 91 12.95 10.25 -12.41
CA SER A 91 13.24 9.58 -13.66
C SER A 91 14.66 9.02 -13.60
N LEU A 92 14.79 7.70 -13.71
CA LEU A 92 16.07 6.99 -13.65
C LEU A 92 16.29 6.23 -14.95
N ARG A 93 17.54 6.15 -15.42
CA ARG A 93 17.87 5.52 -16.70
C ARG A 93 18.81 4.34 -16.52
N ASN A 94 18.63 3.32 -17.36
CA ASN A 94 19.54 2.20 -17.56
C ASN A 94 19.97 1.55 -16.23
N CYS A 95 21.26 1.62 -15.89
CA CYS A 95 21.78 1.02 -14.67
C CYS A 95 21.16 1.62 -13.40
N ASP A 96 20.78 2.90 -13.39
CA ASP A 96 20.16 3.53 -12.22
C ASP A 96 18.74 3.04 -12.02
N ALA A 97 17.97 2.86 -13.10
CA ALA A 97 16.66 2.23 -13.07
C ALA A 97 16.74 0.78 -12.57
N ALA A 98 17.70 0.00 -13.09
CA ALA A 98 17.89 -1.38 -12.66
C ALA A 98 18.31 -1.48 -11.19
N ARG A 99 19.26 -0.63 -10.77
CA ARG A 99 19.71 -0.56 -9.37
C ARG A 99 18.56 -0.18 -8.44
N HIS A 100 17.73 0.77 -8.84
CA HIS A 100 16.53 1.17 -8.08
C HIS A 100 15.60 -0.02 -7.88
N LEU A 101 15.22 -0.72 -8.95
CA LEU A 101 14.36 -1.91 -8.83
C LEU A 101 14.94 -2.95 -7.87
N TYR A 102 16.26 -3.19 -7.92
CA TYR A 102 16.92 -4.16 -7.04
C TYR A 102 16.86 -3.71 -5.58
N ARG A 103 17.04 -2.42 -5.30
CA ARG A 103 16.90 -1.85 -3.95
C ARG A 103 15.46 -1.96 -3.45
N VAL A 104 14.48 -1.61 -4.28
CA VAL A 104 13.05 -1.71 -3.94
C VAL A 104 12.67 -3.16 -3.65
N THR A 105 13.05 -4.09 -4.54
CA THR A 105 12.73 -5.53 -4.39
C THR A 105 13.40 -6.15 -3.18
N SER A 106 14.56 -5.62 -2.78
CA SER A 106 15.26 -6.04 -1.57
C SER A 106 14.74 -5.37 -0.30
N GLY A 107 13.74 -4.49 -0.38
CA GLY A 107 13.19 -3.75 0.75
C GLY A 107 14.12 -2.66 1.31
N LEU A 108 15.20 -2.32 0.60
CA LEU A 108 16.16 -1.27 0.99
C LEU A 108 15.62 0.15 0.74
N ASP A 109 14.60 0.26 -0.10
CA ASP A 109 13.96 1.51 -0.46
C ASP A 109 12.50 1.58 0.01
N SER A 110 12.06 0.65 0.86
CA SER A 110 10.74 0.69 1.50
C SER A 110 10.71 1.70 2.65
N MET A 111 9.52 2.22 2.97
CA MET A 111 9.32 3.08 4.15
C MET A 111 9.78 2.36 5.43
N ILE A 112 9.51 1.06 5.52
CA ILE A 112 10.09 0.19 6.52
C ILE A 112 11.17 -0.67 5.86
N VAL A 113 12.43 -0.42 6.21
CA VAL A 113 13.57 -1.15 5.65
C VAL A 113 13.46 -2.64 5.99
N GLY A 114 13.50 -3.49 4.96
CA GLY A 114 13.44 -4.95 5.08
C GLY A 114 12.04 -5.58 5.02
N GLU A 115 10.99 -4.76 4.88
CA GLU A 115 9.60 -5.18 4.70
C GLU A 115 9.46 -6.31 3.66
N ALA A 116 8.79 -7.42 4.01
CA ALA A 116 8.68 -8.62 3.17
C ALA A 116 7.71 -8.49 1.98
N GLU A 117 6.69 -7.63 2.11
CA GLU A 117 5.57 -7.59 1.19
C GLU A 117 5.94 -7.07 -0.20
N ILE A 118 6.84 -6.08 -0.27
CA ILE A 118 7.25 -5.42 -1.52
C ILE A 118 7.73 -6.41 -2.59
N GLN A 119 8.43 -7.48 -2.18
CA GLN A 119 8.91 -8.48 -3.13
C GLN A 119 7.74 -9.27 -3.75
N GLY A 120 6.72 -9.58 -2.95
CA GLY A 120 5.49 -10.21 -3.41
C GLY A 120 4.69 -9.30 -4.33
N GLN A 121 4.57 -8.01 -3.97
CA GLN A 121 3.91 -6.99 -4.78
C GLN A 121 4.59 -6.84 -6.16
N ILE A 122 5.92 -6.72 -6.20
CA ILE A 122 6.68 -6.66 -7.46
C ILE A 122 6.47 -7.91 -8.31
N LYS A 123 6.46 -9.09 -7.68
CA LYS A 123 6.18 -10.34 -8.39
C LYS A 123 4.81 -10.33 -9.05
N ARG A 124 3.77 -9.87 -8.33
CA ARG A 124 2.40 -9.75 -8.86
C ARG A 124 2.33 -8.76 -10.02
N SER A 125 2.89 -7.56 -9.86
CA SER A 125 2.96 -6.56 -10.94
C SER A 125 3.64 -7.08 -12.21
N TYR A 126 4.72 -7.85 -12.03
CA TYR A 126 5.41 -8.51 -13.14
C TYR A 126 4.57 -9.61 -13.80
N GLU A 127 3.89 -10.45 -13.01
CA GLU A 127 2.97 -11.48 -13.52
C GLU A 127 1.80 -10.87 -14.31
N VAL A 128 1.25 -9.75 -13.83
CA VAL A 128 0.22 -8.97 -14.55
C VAL A 128 0.75 -8.45 -15.88
N ALA A 129 1.98 -7.92 -15.93
CA ALA A 129 2.57 -7.42 -17.16
C ALA A 129 2.86 -8.53 -18.19
N ILE A 130 3.26 -9.73 -17.72
CA ILE A 130 3.38 -10.92 -18.59
C ILE A 130 2.01 -11.30 -19.17
N ALA A 131 0.99 -11.41 -18.32
CA ALA A 131 -0.35 -11.80 -18.75
C ALA A 131 -0.97 -10.79 -19.72
N GLY A 132 -0.66 -9.51 -19.57
CA GLY A 132 -1.05 -8.44 -20.48
C GLY A 132 -0.14 -8.24 -21.69
N GLU A 133 0.84 -9.13 -21.92
CA GLU A 133 1.81 -9.07 -23.03
C GLU A 133 2.52 -7.71 -23.17
N THR A 134 2.72 -7.04 -22.04
CA THR A 134 3.38 -5.72 -21.94
C THR A 134 4.83 -5.84 -21.49
N ALA A 135 5.17 -6.90 -20.76
CA ALA A 135 6.56 -7.29 -20.52
C ALA A 135 7.17 -7.96 -21.77
N GLY A 136 8.47 -7.76 -21.97
CA GLY A 136 9.26 -8.34 -23.06
C GLY A 136 10.63 -8.82 -22.59
N PRO A 137 11.55 -9.16 -23.50
CA PRO A 137 12.84 -9.75 -23.13
C PRO A 137 13.65 -8.96 -22.08
N LEU A 138 13.71 -7.64 -22.20
CA LEU A 138 14.55 -6.81 -21.31
C LEU A 138 13.93 -6.68 -19.91
N THR A 139 12.63 -6.38 -19.83
CA THR A 139 11.88 -6.33 -18.57
C THR A 139 11.81 -7.71 -17.91
N ASN A 140 11.62 -8.79 -18.67
CA ASN A 140 11.67 -10.16 -18.16
C ASN A 140 13.03 -10.48 -17.51
N HIS A 141 14.14 -10.10 -18.13
CA HIS A 141 15.46 -10.30 -17.55
C HIS A 141 15.63 -9.46 -16.27
N LEU A 142 15.28 -8.18 -16.33
CA LEU A 142 15.38 -7.24 -15.22
C LEU A 142 14.60 -7.70 -13.98
N PHE A 143 13.30 -8.01 -14.12
CA PHE A 143 12.44 -8.37 -12.99
C PHE A 143 12.79 -9.73 -12.40
N LYS A 144 13.17 -10.72 -13.23
CA LYS A 144 13.68 -12.02 -12.72
C LYS A 144 14.95 -11.83 -11.89
N ALA A 145 15.89 -11.02 -12.38
CA ALA A 145 17.13 -10.71 -11.66
C ALA A 145 16.86 -9.92 -10.37
N ALA A 146 15.90 -8.97 -10.39
CA ALA A 146 15.49 -8.23 -9.20
C ALA A 146 14.89 -9.14 -8.13
N LEU A 147 13.97 -10.03 -8.52
CA LEU A 147 13.33 -10.99 -7.62
C LEU A 147 14.36 -11.97 -7.03
N ALA A 148 15.30 -12.46 -7.83
CA ALA A 148 16.38 -13.32 -7.36
C ALA A 148 17.30 -12.57 -6.38
N THR A 149 17.64 -11.32 -6.67
CA THR A 149 18.45 -10.47 -5.79
C THR A 149 17.75 -10.22 -4.46
N GLY A 150 16.46 -9.89 -4.46
CA GLY A 150 15.68 -9.71 -3.24
C GLY A 150 15.65 -10.97 -2.37
N LYS A 151 15.53 -12.17 -2.99
CA LYS A 151 15.62 -13.45 -2.25
C LYS A 151 16.99 -13.59 -1.57
N ARG A 152 18.07 -13.34 -2.30
CA ARG A 152 19.45 -13.42 -1.79
C ARG A 152 19.68 -12.46 -0.64
N VAL A 153 19.26 -11.20 -0.77
CA VAL A 153 19.40 -10.21 0.32
C VAL A 153 18.71 -10.69 1.60
N ARG A 154 17.53 -11.32 1.49
CA ARG A 154 16.83 -11.86 2.67
C ARG A 154 17.51 -13.09 3.26
N SER A 155 18.00 -14.00 2.44
CA SER A 155 18.60 -15.25 2.92
C SER A 155 20.05 -15.10 3.36
N GLU A 156 20.76 -14.12 2.82
CA GLU A 156 22.21 -13.93 3.01
C GLU A 156 22.53 -12.74 3.94
N THR A 157 21.54 -11.99 4.43
CA THR A 157 21.76 -10.82 5.30
C THR A 157 20.75 -10.73 6.45
N ALA A 158 21.11 -9.98 7.50
CA ALA A 158 20.25 -9.73 8.66
C ALA A 158 18.99 -8.90 8.35
N ILE A 159 18.84 -8.36 7.13
CA ILE A 159 17.61 -7.67 6.70
C ILE A 159 16.40 -8.63 6.73
N GLY A 160 16.62 -9.93 6.50
CA GLY A 160 15.57 -10.94 6.66
C GLY A 160 15.22 -11.26 8.12
N GLU A 161 16.11 -10.95 9.07
CA GLU A 161 16.02 -11.37 10.48
C GLU A 161 15.24 -10.38 11.36
N ARG A 162 15.30 -9.08 11.05
CA ARG A 162 14.57 -8.02 11.78
C ARG A 162 13.42 -7.48 10.95
N GLN A 163 12.29 -8.19 10.97
CA GLN A 163 11.05 -7.67 10.41
C GLN A 163 10.49 -6.56 11.33
N LEU A 164 10.88 -5.31 11.09
CA LEU A 164 9.89 -4.24 11.26
C LEU A 164 8.90 -4.45 10.11
N SER A 165 7.80 -5.13 10.38
CA SER A 165 6.70 -5.28 9.43
C SER A 165 5.66 -4.19 9.72
N LEU A 166 4.84 -3.79 8.74
CA LEU A 166 3.68 -2.91 8.97
C LEU A 166 2.89 -3.31 10.24
N PRO A 167 2.61 -4.61 10.48
CA PRO A 167 2.05 -5.11 11.74
C PRO A 167 2.85 -4.76 13.00
N ALA A 168 4.17 -4.90 12.97
CA ALA A 168 5.03 -4.59 14.11
C ALA A 168 5.02 -3.09 14.43
N VAL A 169 4.96 -2.25 13.38
CA VAL A 169 4.80 -0.80 13.54
C VAL A 169 3.43 -0.46 14.12
N ALA A 170 2.35 -1.09 13.65
CA ALA A 170 1.01 -0.90 14.22
C ALA A 170 0.96 -1.27 15.72
N VAL A 171 1.59 -2.39 16.12
CA VAL A 171 1.70 -2.77 17.54
C VAL A 171 2.53 -1.77 18.34
N ALA A 172 3.65 -1.31 17.79
CA ALA A 172 4.51 -0.33 18.46
C ALA A 172 3.78 1.00 18.68
N LEU A 173 3.10 1.49 17.66
CA LEU A 173 2.28 2.70 17.71
C LEU A 173 1.12 2.55 18.71
N ALA A 174 0.44 1.40 18.71
CA ALA A 174 -0.61 1.10 19.68
C ALA A 174 -0.08 1.13 21.11
N ARG A 175 1.10 0.55 21.39
CA ARG A 175 1.74 0.60 22.71
C ARG A 175 2.14 2.00 23.12
N GLU A 176 2.65 2.80 22.19
CA GLU A 176 3.02 4.19 22.45
C GLU A 176 1.79 5.02 22.86
N ARG A 177 0.66 4.84 22.17
CA ARG A 177 -0.55 5.65 22.35
C ARG A 177 -1.50 5.14 23.43
N LEU A 178 -1.61 3.83 23.59
CA LEU A 178 -2.54 3.20 24.54
C LEU A 178 -1.84 2.62 25.78
N GLY A 179 -0.50 2.53 25.78
CA GLY A 179 0.24 1.90 26.86
C GLY A 179 0.12 0.38 26.82
N SER A 180 -0.32 -0.24 27.92
CA SER A 180 -0.58 -1.68 27.95
C SER A 180 -1.72 -2.03 26.99
N LEU A 181 -1.49 -3.06 26.17
CA LEU A 181 -2.45 -3.61 25.23
C LEU A 181 -3.31 -4.72 25.82
N ASP A 182 -2.99 -5.18 27.03
CA ASP A 182 -3.75 -6.22 27.72
C ASP A 182 -5.18 -5.75 28.02
N GLY A 183 -6.16 -6.56 27.65
CA GLY A 183 -7.59 -6.25 27.80
C GLY A 183 -8.12 -5.15 26.87
N ARG A 184 -7.30 -4.64 25.94
CA ARG A 184 -7.75 -3.67 24.92
C ARG A 184 -8.48 -4.38 23.79
N SER A 185 -9.25 -3.60 23.04
CA SER A 185 -10.03 -4.08 21.90
C SER A 185 -9.62 -3.37 20.60
N VAL A 186 -9.42 -4.14 19.54
CA VAL A 186 -9.15 -3.62 18.19
C VAL A 186 -10.21 -4.07 17.21
N VAL A 187 -10.67 -3.14 16.39
CA VAL A 187 -11.47 -3.43 15.19
C VAL A 187 -10.55 -3.46 13.98
N VAL A 188 -10.63 -4.51 13.17
CA VAL A 188 -9.84 -4.65 11.94
C VAL A 188 -10.78 -4.65 10.74
N VAL A 189 -10.70 -3.61 9.91
CA VAL A 189 -11.46 -3.47 8.67
C VAL A 189 -10.57 -3.90 7.52
N GLY A 190 -10.87 -5.07 6.94
CA GLY A 190 -10.09 -5.64 5.85
C GLY A 190 -9.52 -7.01 6.19
N THR A 191 -9.83 -7.99 5.34
CA THR A 191 -9.39 -9.39 5.49
C THR A 191 -8.31 -9.77 4.48
N GLY A 192 -7.60 -8.77 3.96
CA GLY A 192 -6.42 -8.93 3.11
C GLY A 192 -5.21 -9.44 3.89
N GLU A 193 -4.09 -9.62 3.18
CA GLU A 193 -2.82 -10.08 3.78
C GLU A 193 -2.34 -9.11 4.87
N THR A 194 -2.31 -7.81 4.57
CA THR A 194 -1.86 -6.76 5.50
C THR A 194 -2.73 -6.69 6.76
N GLY A 195 -4.07 -6.69 6.61
CA GLY A 195 -5.00 -6.71 7.74
C GLY A 195 -4.89 -7.97 8.59
N GLU A 196 -4.71 -9.15 7.98
CA GLU A 196 -4.49 -10.41 8.70
C GLU A 196 -3.18 -10.38 9.51
N LEU A 197 -2.11 -9.86 8.92
CA LEU A 197 -0.82 -9.76 9.62
C LEU A 197 -0.87 -8.77 10.79
N ALA A 198 -1.52 -7.62 10.61
CA ALA A 198 -1.71 -6.62 11.67
C ALA A 198 -2.55 -7.19 12.82
N ALA A 199 -3.68 -7.83 12.48
CA ALA A 199 -4.55 -8.48 13.46
C ALA A 199 -3.81 -9.57 14.25
N ARG A 200 -3.03 -10.41 13.57
CA ARG A 200 -2.22 -11.43 14.23
C ARG A 200 -1.24 -10.83 15.23
N ALA A 201 -0.49 -9.80 14.85
CA ALA A 201 0.52 -9.19 15.71
C ALA A 201 -0.11 -8.53 16.97
N LEU A 202 -1.31 -7.97 16.81
CA LEU A 202 -2.09 -7.39 17.91
C LEU A 202 -2.69 -8.46 18.83
N ALA A 203 -3.25 -9.53 18.26
CA ALA A 203 -3.76 -10.68 19.02
C ALA A 203 -2.64 -11.35 19.83
N ASP A 204 -1.45 -11.56 19.22
CA ASP A 204 -0.26 -12.09 19.90
C ASP A 204 0.23 -11.16 21.04
N SER A 205 -0.21 -9.89 21.05
CA SER A 205 0.05 -8.90 22.12
C SER A 205 -1.06 -8.80 23.18
N GLY A 206 -2.06 -9.68 23.16
CA GLY A 206 -3.14 -9.74 24.17
C GLY A 206 -4.35 -8.86 23.88
N VAL A 207 -4.47 -8.31 22.66
CA VAL A 207 -5.61 -7.47 22.26
C VAL A 207 -6.78 -8.34 21.80
N HIS A 208 -7.98 -8.08 22.34
CA HIS A 208 -9.21 -8.68 21.83
C HIS A 208 -9.53 -8.12 20.43
N THR A 209 -9.60 -9.01 19.42
CA THR A 209 -9.70 -8.60 18.02
C THR A 209 -11.11 -8.79 17.48
N VAL A 210 -11.68 -7.77 16.86
CA VAL A 210 -12.98 -7.79 16.17
C VAL A 210 -12.75 -7.57 14.69
N PHE A 211 -13.10 -8.56 13.86
CA PHE A 211 -12.94 -8.51 12.41
C PHE A 211 -14.20 -8.00 11.73
N VAL A 212 -14.05 -6.94 10.95
CA VAL A 212 -15.12 -6.36 10.15
C VAL A 212 -14.83 -6.64 8.67
N ALA A 213 -15.82 -7.23 7.98
CA ALA A 213 -15.74 -7.52 6.56
C ALA A 213 -16.72 -6.67 5.76
N SER A 214 -16.22 -5.93 4.76
CA SER A 214 -17.06 -5.23 3.77
C SER A 214 -17.57 -6.14 2.64
N ARG A 215 -16.82 -7.19 2.25
CA ARG A 215 -17.16 -8.07 1.11
C ARG A 215 -17.06 -9.56 1.40
N ARG A 216 -15.97 -10.01 2.02
CA ARG A 216 -15.69 -11.45 2.25
C ARG A 216 -15.96 -11.87 3.70
N ARG A 217 -17.24 -12.07 4.03
CA ARG A 217 -17.68 -12.46 5.38
C ARG A 217 -17.08 -13.79 5.85
N ASP A 218 -17.04 -14.81 4.99
CA ASP A 218 -16.47 -16.11 5.33
C ASP A 218 -15.00 -16.02 5.77
N ARG A 219 -14.25 -15.10 5.13
CA ARG A 219 -12.85 -14.87 5.48
C ARG A 219 -12.72 -14.15 6.82
N ALA A 220 -13.58 -13.18 7.13
CA ALA A 220 -13.59 -12.53 8.44
C ALA A 220 -13.93 -13.52 9.56
N ILE A 221 -14.93 -14.39 9.36
CA ILE A 221 -15.29 -15.45 10.30
C ILE A 221 -14.12 -16.41 10.51
N SER A 222 -13.43 -16.81 9.44
CA SER A 222 -12.26 -17.69 9.52
C SER A 222 -11.12 -17.05 10.31
N LEU A 223 -10.87 -15.75 10.13
CA LEU A 223 -9.82 -15.02 10.84
C LEU A 223 -10.18 -14.83 12.31
N ALA A 224 -11.43 -14.44 12.60
CA ALA A 224 -11.96 -14.34 13.95
C ALA A 224 -11.77 -15.65 14.73
N ARG A 225 -12.16 -16.80 14.15
CA ARG A 225 -11.93 -18.11 14.78
C ARG A 225 -10.46 -18.41 15.00
N ARG A 226 -9.59 -18.06 14.04
CA ARG A 226 -8.15 -18.34 14.10
C ARG A 226 -7.45 -17.56 15.20
N TYR A 227 -7.86 -16.32 15.43
CA TYR A 227 -7.20 -15.39 16.36
C TYR A 227 -8.02 -15.14 17.64
N GLY A 228 -9.02 -15.97 17.92
CA GLY A 228 -9.83 -15.88 19.15
C GLY A 228 -10.67 -14.59 19.25
N GLY A 229 -11.05 -14.03 18.10
CA GLY A 229 -11.81 -12.81 17.98
C GLY A 229 -13.26 -13.02 17.55
N GLU A 230 -13.94 -11.90 17.29
CA GLU A 230 -15.32 -11.87 16.79
C GLU A 230 -15.36 -11.41 15.33
N SER A 231 -16.44 -11.72 14.61
CA SER A 231 -16.69 -11.15 13.30
C SER A 231 -18.04 -10.47 13.28
N VAL A 232 -18.06 -9.21 12.89
CA VAL A 232 -19.27 -8.41 12.73
C VAL A 232 -19.37 -7.89 11.30
N ASN A 233 -20.56 -7.43 10.94
CA ASN A 233 -20.75 -6.84 9.61
C ASN A 233 -20.22 -5.42 9.53
N PHE A 234 -20.05 -4.95 8.29
CA PHE A 234 -19.63 -3.58 8.04
C PHE A 234 -20.67 -2.55 8.50
N ASP A 235 -21.96 -2.85 8.38
CA ASP A 235 -23.06 -2.06 8.94
C ASP A 235 -23.06 -2.00 10.48
N GLU A 236 -22.33 -2.91 11.13
CA GLU A 236 -22.14 -2.94 12.58
C GLU A 236 -20.82 -2.26 13.02
N LEU A 237 -20.08 -1.66 12.08
CA LEU A 237 -18.82 -0.96 12.35
C LEU A 237 -18.98 0.15 13.40
N PRO A 238 -20.01 1.03 13.36
CA PRO A 238 -20.18 2.07 14.37
C PRO A 238 -20.31 1.51 15.81
N GLN A 239 -21.07 0.43 16.00
CA GLN A 239 -21.27 -0.21 17.30
C GLN A 239 -20.00 -0.91 17.78
N ALA A 240 -19.24 -1.51 16.86
CA ALA A 240 -17.93 -2.07 17.19
C ALA A 240 -16.95 -0.97 17.63
N LEU A 241 -16.92 0.16 16.91
CA LEU A 241 -16.09 1.32 17.21
C LEU A 241 -16.48 2.02 18.50
N GLU A 242 -17.72 1.95 18.97
CA GLU A 242 -18.12 2.49 20.28
C GLU A 242 -17.35 1.81 21.43
N ARG A 243 -17.08 0.51 21.29
CA ARG A 243 -16.42 -0.30 22.32
C ARG A 243 -14.91 -0.41 22.13
N ALA A 244 -14.44 -0.30 20.89
CA ALA A 244 -13.03 -0.41 20.50
C ALA A 244 -12.10 0.59 21.20
N ASP A 245 -10.83 0.23 21.37
CA ASP A 245 -9.76 1.18 21.69
C ASP A 245 -9.01 1.63 20.43
N MET A 246 -9.05 0.81 19.38
CA MET A 246 -8.33 1.03 18.14
C MET A 246 -9.09 0.50 16.92
N LEU A 247 -8.91 1.14 15.78
CA LEU A 247 -9.26 0.65 14.45
C LEU A 247 -8.00 0.48 13.61
N VAL A 248 -7.89 -0.65 12.92
CA VAL A 248 -6.90 -0.85 11.84
C VAL A 248 -7.65 -1.07 10.54
N ALA A 249 -7.49 -0.16 9.58
CA ALA A 249 -8.04 -0.30 8.23
C ALA A 249 -6.94 -0.77 7.27
N ALA A 250 -7.24 -1.77 6.44
CA ALA A 250 -6.29 -2.37 5.51
C ALA A 250 -7.02 -3.04 4.33
N THR A 251 -7.89 -2.29 3.66
CA THR A 251 -8.62 -2.79 2.50
C THR A 251 -7.99 -2.38 1.16
N ALA A 252 -8.56 -2.91 0.08
CA ALA A 252 -8.27 -2.49 -1.29
C ALA A 252 -9.47 -1.71 -1.87
N SER A 253 -10.22 -1.01 -1.01
CA SER A 253 -11.34 -0.17 -1.43
C SER A 253 -10.82 1.04 -2.21
N PRO A 254 -11.44 1.40 -3.33
CA PRO A 254 -11.17 2.68 -3.99
C PRO A 254 -11.95 3.85 -3.34
N HIS A 255 -12.71 3.58 -2.27
CA HIS A 255 -13.57 4.54 -1.59
C HIS A 255 -13.29 4.52 -0.09
N LEU A 256 -13.46 5.69 0.54
CA LEU A 256 -13.47 5.82 2.00
C LEU A 256 -14.52 4.88 2.60
N LEU A 257 -14.13 4.20 3.67
CA LEU A 257 -14.94 3.29 4.47
C LEU A 257 -15.37 3.89 5.80
N LEU A 258 -14.65 4.90 6.28
CA LEU A 258 -15.01 5.63 7.48
C LEU A 258 -14.91 7.13 7.22
N GLU A 259 -16.05 7.81 7.21
CA GLU A 259 -16.14 9.26 7.06
C GLU A 259 -16.17 9.96 8.41
N ALA A 260 -15.67 11.21 8.47
CA ALA A 260 -15.60 11.98 9.72
C ALA A 260 -16.98 12.23 10.35
N ARG A 261 -18.04 12.33 9.54
CA ARG A 261 -19.42 12.49 10.04
C ARG A 261 -19.84 11.29 10.88
N GLU A 262 -19.66 10.08 10.35
CA GLU A 262 -20.03 8.83 11.02
C GLU A 262 -19.18 8.60 12.27
N LEU A 263 -17.88 8.88 12.18
CA LEU A 263 -16.98 8.76 13.31
C LEU A 263 -17.32 9.76 14.43
N SER A 264 -17.72 10.98 14.09
CA SER A 264 -18.12 12.00 15.07
C SER A 264 -19.34 11.55 15.90
N GLU A 265 -20.31 10.89 15.26
CA GLU A 265 -21.47 10.31 15.94
C GLU A 265 -21.03 9.22 16.94
N VAL A 266 -20.10 8.34 16.54
CA VAL A 266 -19.53 7.32 17.42
C VAL A 266 -18.78 7.94 18.59
N MET A 267 -17.93 8.95 18.35
CA MET A 267 -17.17 9.63 19.40
C MET A 267 -18.08 10.32 20.43
N GLY A 268 -19.24 10.83 20.01
CA GLY A 268 -20.27 11.36 20.92
C GLY A 268 -20.83 10.31 21.89
N MET A 269 -20.90 9.04 21.47
CA MET A 269 -21.38 7.93 22.32
C MET A 269 -20.31 7.36 23.25
N ARG A 270 -19.03 7.63 22.98
CA ARG A 270 -17.88 7.05 23.70
C ARG A 270 -17.58 7.72 25.05
N GLY A 271 -18.28 8.79 25.41
CA GLY A 271 -18.09 9.46 26.70
C GLY A 271 -16.66 9.99 26.93
N GLY A 272 -15.99 10.45 25.87
CA GLY A 272 -14.63 10.99 25.92
C GLY A 272 -13.50 9.95 25.90
N ARG A 273 -13.80 8.65 25.73
CA ARG A 273 -12.75 7.64 25.56
C ARG A 273 -12.03 7.84 24.22
N PRO A 274 -10.68 7.94 24.21
CA PRO A 274 -9.93 8.17 22.98
C PRO A 274 -10.03 6.96 22.04
N LEU A 275 -9.81 7.20 20.75
CA LEU A 275 -9.80 6.16 19.72
C LEU A 275 -8.58 6.32 18.82
N LEU A 276 -7.77 5.27 18.72
CA LEU A 276 -6.63 5.21 17.81
C LEU A 276 -7.07 4.64 16.46
N LEU A 277 -6.78 5.35 15.38
CA LEU A 277 -7.03 4.89 14.01
C LEU A 277 -5.68 4.71 13.31
N ILE A 278 -5.51 3.55 12.68
CA ILE A 278 -4.34 3.22 11.87
C ILE A 278 -4.85 2.81 10.50
N ASP A 279 -4.65 3.65 9.50
CA ASP A 279 -4.97 3.36 8.11
C ASP A 279 -3.73 2.80 7.40
N LEU A 280 -3.81 1.56 6.94
CA LEU A 280 -2.74 0.88 6.21
C LEU A 280 -3.10 0.76 4.72
N ALA A 281 -4.24 1.32 4.29
CA ALA A 281 -4.75 1.22 2.94
C ALA A 281 -4.26 2.35 2.05
N VAL A 282 -4.06 2.05 0.77
CA VAL A 282 -3.85 3.05 -0.28
C VAL A 282 -4.59 2.59 -1.55
N PRO A 283 -5.61 3.34 -2.01
CA PRO A 283 -6.16 4.59 -1.43
C PRO A 283 -6.64 4.43 0.02
N ARG A 284 -6.63 5.52 0.80
CA ARG A 284 -7.05 5.52 2.21
C ARG A 284 -8.46 5.00 2.38
N ASP A 285 -8.67 4.25 3.45
CA ASP A 285 -9.96 3.77 3.91
C ASP A 285 -10.61 4.76 4.88
N ILE A 286 -9.84 5.62 5.54
CA ILE A 286 -10.31 6.57 6.56
C ILE A 286 -10.16 7.99 6.05
N ASP A 287 -11.22 8.78 6.16
CA ASP A 287 -11.19 10.21 5.85
C ASP A 287 -10.16 10.92 6.75
N ALA A 288 -9.23 11.67 6.16
CA ALA A 288 -8.19 12.40 6.89
C ALA A 288 -8.78 13.38 7.93
N SER A 289 -9.97 13.93 7.67
CA SER A 289 -10.67 14.81 8.61
C SER A 289 -11.12 14.10 9.90
N CYS A 290 -11.12 12.77 9.94
CA CYS A 290 -11.31 11.99 11.18
C CYS A 290 -10.26 12.34 12.24
N GLY A 291 -9.03 12.68 11.83
CA GLY A 291 -7.96 13.07 12.73
C GLY A 291 -8.17 14.42 13.42
N GLU A 292 -9.14 15.23 12.96
CA GLU A 292 -9.49 16.53 13.55
C GLU A 292 -10.54 16.40 14.68
N ILE A 293 -11.13 15.21 14.85
CA ILE A 293 -12.15 14.95 15.87
C ILE A 293 -11.49 14.82 17.24
N ASP A 294 -12.05 15.48 18.25
CA ASP A 294 -11.54 15.42 19.62
C ASP A 294 -11.51 13.98 20.15
N GLY A 295 -10.40 13.61 20.78
CA GLY A 295 -10.15 12.25 21.26
C GLY A 295 -9.77 11.23 20.18
N VAL A 296 -9.65 11.61 18.91
CA VAL A 296 -9.18 10.72 17.83
C VAL A 296 -7.70 10.96 17.55
N SER A 297 -6.95 9.89 17.28
CA SER A 297 -5.60 9.97 16.71
C SER A 297 -5.54 9.10 15.47
N LEU A 298 -5.27 9.70 14.31
CA LEU A 298 -5.19 9.02 13.01
C LEU A 298 -3.74 8.97 12.53
N TYR A 299 -3.33 7.80 12.01
CA TYR A 299 -2.04 7.55 11.38
C TYR A 299 -2.24 6.81 10.05
N ASP A 300 -1.45 7.16 9.04
CA ASP A 300 -1.40 6.54 7.71
C ASP A 300 0.04 6.16 7.27
#